data_AF-A0AAC9BQ82-F1
#
_entry.id   AF-A0AAC9BQ82-F1
#
_cell.length_a   1.000
_cell.length_b   1.000
_cell.length_c   1.000
_cell.angle_alpha   90.00
_cell.angle_beta   90.00
_cell.angle_gamma   90.00
#
_symmetry.space_group_name_H-M   'P 1'
#
loop_
_entity.id
_entity.type
_entity.pdbx_description
1 polymer ?
#
loop_
_entity_poly.entity_id
_entity_poly.type
_entity_poly.pdbx_seq_one_letter_code
_entity_poly.pdbx_strand_id
1 'polypeptide(L)'
;MISNNRPLSIAARVLGSSTIESLLRSTSFHAGSWQILDRWAFNSPDKLRLLEADGEVVLLGRLLEQQIFEHEALNSVAGLGHRSQGLTEYEVLSLHGVVTEL
;
A
#
# COMPACT_ATOMS: atom_id res chain seq x y z
N MET A 1 2.20 18.05 -4.33
CA MET A 1 2.53 18.25 -2.91
C MET A 1 3.01 16.93 -2.35
N ILE A 2 4.25 16.86 -1.88
CA ILE A 2 4.77 15.65 -1.21
C ILE A 2 4.23 15.70 0.21
N SER A 3 3.15 14.97 0.47
CA SER A 3 2.56 14.88 1.80
C SER A 3 3.60 14.30 2.74
N ASN A 4 4.04 15.12 3.69
CA ASN A 4 4.91 14.76 4.81
C ASN A 4 4.14 13.89 5.83
N ASN A 5 3.49 12.83 5.35
CA ASN A 5 2.81 11.86 6.20
C ASN A 5 3.88 10.96 6.80
N ARG A 6 3.92 10.90 8.14
CA ARG A 6 4.70 9.87 8.82
C ARG A 6 4.30 8.52 8.22
N PRO A 7 5.26 7.66 7.84
CA PRO A 7 4.93 6.33 7.35
C PRO A 7 4.10 5.59 8.41
N LEU A 8 3.06 4.86 7.95
CA LEU A 8 2.24 3.99 8.79
C LEU A 8 1.41 4.70 9.86
N SER A 9 0.92 5.91 9.56
CA SER A 9 0.18 6.76 10.52
C SER A 9 -1.12 6.13 11.02
N ILE A 10 -1.80 5.35 10.18
CA ILE A 10 -3.06 4.66 10.48
C ILE A 10 -2.76 3.20 10.79
N ALA A 11 -1.90 2.57 9.99
CA ALA A 11 -1.54 1.15 10.13
C ALA A 11 -0.91 0.83 11.50
N ALA A 12 -0.10 1.73 12.06
CA ALA A 12 0.50 1.55 13.39
C ALA A 12 -0.52 1.57 14.55
N ARG A 13 -1.78 1.94 14.29
CA ARG A 13 -2.88 1.86 15.27
C ARG A 13 -3.66 0.55 15.17
N VAL A 14 -3.44 -0.23 14.11
CA VAL A 14 -4.19 -1.44 13.78
C VAL A 14 -3.31 -2.68 13.95
N LEU A 15 -2.07 -2.62 13.46
CA LEU A 15 -1.09 -3.69 13.50
C LEU A 15 -0.26 -3.66 14.80
N GLY A 16 0.32 -4.81 15.14
CA GLY A 16 1.28 -4.95 16.23
C GLY A 16 2.58 -4.19 15.99
N SER A 17 3.20 -3.71 17.07
CA SER A 17 4.45 -2.95 16.99
C SER A 17 5.61 -3.74 16.36
N SER A 18 5.69 -5.06 16.62
CA SER A 18 6.69 -5.93 16.01
C SER A 18 6.59 -5.96 14.49
N THR A 19 5.37 -6.07 13.97
CA THR A 19 5.07 -6.08 12.54
C THR A 19 5.45 -4.76 11.88
N ILE A 20 5.10 -3.64 12.51
CA ILE A 20 5.48 -2.29 12.07
C ILE A 20 7.01 -2.15 12.01
N GLU A 21 7.72 -2.63 13.02
CA GLU A 21 9.17 -2.59 13.00
C GLU A 21 9.79 -3.47 11.91
N SER A 22 9.27 -4.68 11.68
CA SER A 22 9.72 -5.56 10.60
C SER A 22 9.49 -4.93 9.23
N LEU A 23 8.33 -4.32 9.01
CA LEU A 23 8.02 -3.54 7.81
C LEU A 23 9.07 -2.45 7.58
N LEU A 24 9.34 -1.63 8.59
CA LEU A 24 10.29 -0.52 8.51
C LEU A 24 11.75 -0.97 8.32
N ARG A 25 12.11 -2.17 8.80
CA ARG A 25 13.46 -2.75 8.62
C ARG A 25 13.64 -3.45 7.27
N SER A 26 12.57 -3.84 6.61
CA SER A 26 12.63 -4.58 5.35
C SER A 26 13.00 -3.65 4.18
N THR A 27 13.96 -4.10 3.36
CA THR A 27 14.39 -3.40 2.14
C THR A 27 13.49 -3.69 0.93
N SER A 28 12.50 -4.58 1.07
CA SER A 28 11.58 -4.97 -0.01
C SER A 28 10.45 -3.95 -0.23
N PHE A 29 10.22 -3.06 0.73
CA PHE A 29 9.15 -2.07 0.67
C PHE A 29 9.69 -0.67 0.43
N HIS A 30 8.97 0.08 -0.40
CA HIS A 30 9.23 1.49 -0.68
C HIS A 30 8.09 2.38 -0.14
N ALA A 31 8.23 3.70 -0.27
CA ALA A 31 7.28 4.66 0.29
C ALA A 31 5.79 4.41 -0.06
N GLY A 32 5.51 3.93 -1.28
CA GLY A 32 4.15 3.55 -1.69
C GLY A 32 3.50 2.45 -0.84
N SER A 33 4.27 1.53 -0.26
CA SER A 33 3.74 0.50 0.64
C SER A 33 3.13 1.07 1.92
N TRP A 34 3.63 2.19 2.41
CA TRP A 34 3.05 2.86 3.57
C TRP A 34 1.66 3.43 3.27
N GLN A 35 1.47 3.94 2.05
CA GLN A 35 0.17 4.43 1.59
C GLN A 35 -0.81 3.27 1.41
N ILE A 36 -0.36 2.14 0.87
CA ILE A 36 -1.17 0.92 0.75
C ILE A 36 -1.63 0.45 2.13
N LEU A 37 -0.71 0.33 3.09
CA LEU A 37 -1.03 -0.11 4.44
C LEU A 37 -1.96 0.86 5.17
N ASP A 38 -1.69 2.17 5.09
CA ASP A 38 -2.58 3.18 5.70
C ASP A 38 -3.97 3.15 5.06
N ARG A 39 -4.07 2.92 3.75
CA ARG A 39 -5.34 2.76 3.04
C ARG A 39 -6.09 1.50 3.46
N TRP A 40 -5.42 0.37 3.61
CA TRP A 40 -6.02 -0.87 4.13
C TRP A 40 -6.47 -0.71 5.59
N ALA A 41 -5.65 -0.08 6.43
CA ALA A 41 -5.97 0.18 7.82
C ALA A 41 -7.17 1.12 7.98
N PHE A 42 -7.31 2.09 7.08
CA PHE A 42 -8.45 3.01 7.05
C PHE A 42 -9.74 2.32 6.55
N ASN A 43 -9.66 1.59 5.44
CA ASN A 43 -10.85 1.01 4.79
C ASN A 43 -11.31 -0.32 5.40
N SER A 44 -10.40 -1.11 5.96
CA SER A 44 -10.69 -2.48 6.42
C SER A 44 -9.78 -2.91 7.59
N PRO A 45 -9.84 -2.20 8.74
CA PRO A 45 -8.96 -2.48 9.87
C PRO A 45 -9.11 -3.91 10.42
N ASP A 46 -10.31 -4.49 10.40
CA ASP A 46 -10.55 -5.85 10.89
C ASP A 46 -9.89 -6.90 9.98
N LYS A 47 -10.01 -6.75 8.66
CA LYS A 47 -9.34 -7.63 7.70
C LYS A 47 -7.82 -7.52 7.82
N LEU A 48 -7.30 -6.32 8.04
CA LEU A 48 -5.87 -6.10 8.21
C LEU A 48 -5.34 -6.80 9.47
N ARG A 49 -6.10 -6.78 10.58
CA ARG A 49 -5.76 -7.53 11.80
C ARG A 49 -5.83 -9.04 11.60
N LEU A 50 -6.82 -9.53 10.85
CA LEU A 50 -6.91 -10.95 10.53
C LEU A 50 -5.72 -11.40 9.68
N LEU A 51 -5.34 -10.61 8.68
CA LEU A 51 -4.18 -10.89 7.83
C LEU A 51 -2.87 -10.93 8.62
N GLU A 52 -2.71 -10.04 9.62
CA GLU A 52 -1.57 -10.11 10.55
C GLU A 52 -1.62 -11.37 11.43
N ALA A 53 -2.81 -11.74 11.92
CA ALA A 53 -3.00 -12.94 12.75
C ALA A 53 -2.76 -14.25 11.98
N ASP A 54 -3.04 -14.28 10.67
CA ASP A 54 -2.71 -15.39 9.78
C ASP A 54 -1.19 -15.57 9.61
N GLY A 55 -0.40 -14.53 9.91
CA GLY A 55 1.04 -14.58 10.03
C GLY A 55 1.72 -13.38 9.39
N GLU A 56 2.79 -12.90 10.00
CA GLU A 56 3.55 -11.74 9.52
C GLU A 56 4.01 -11.92 8.06
N VAL A 57 4.51 -13.10 7.70
CA VAL A 57 4.94 -13.39 6.31
C VAL A 57 3.78 -13.30 5.32
N VAL A 58 2.55 -13.67 5.74
CA VAL A 58 1.34 -13.58 4.90
C VAL A 58 1.00 -12.11 4.63
N LEU A 59 1.00 -11.28 5.67
CA LEU A 59 0.80 -9.84 5.55
C LEU A 59 1.88 -9.19 4.66
N LEU A 60 3.15 -9.49 4.89
CA LEU A 60 4.26 -8.94 4.12
C LEU A 60 4.20 -9.37 2.65
N GLY A 61 3.89 -10.64 2.39
CA GLY A 61 3.71 -11.16 1.03
C GLY A 61 2.57 -10.46 0.30
N ARG A 62 1.42 -10.31 0.96
CA ARG A 62 0.25 -9.63 0.38
C ARG A 62 0.53 -8.15 0.09
N LEU A 63 1.23 -7.47 1.00
CA LEU A 63 1.66 -6.08 0.77
C LEU A 63 2.61 -5.97 -0.41
N LEU A 64 3.55 -6.91 -0.55
CA LEU A 64 4.53 -6.89 -1.63
C LEU A 64 3.85 -7.08 -2.98
N GLU A 65 2.90 -8.01 -3.09
CA GLU A 65 2.08 -8.19 -4.29
C GLU A 65 1.36 -6.89 -4.66
N GLN A 66 0.70 -6.26 -3.69
CA GLN A 66 -0.02 -5.01 -3.92
C GLN A 66 0.91 -3.87 -4.36
N GLN A 67 2.09 -3.78 -3.73
CA GLN A 67 3.12 -2.81 -4.11
C GLN A 67 3.52 -2.98 -5.57
N ILE A 68 3.73 -4.22 -6.02
CA ILE A 68 4.13 -4.52 -7.41
C ILE A 68 3.03 -4.08 -8.37
N PHE A 69 1.77 -4.47 -8.13
CA PHE A 69 0.66 -4.10 -9.01
C PHE A 69 0.46 -2.59 -9.11
N GLU A 70 0.49 -1.88 -7.98
CA GLU A 70 0.34 -0.42 -7.99
C GLU A 70 1.53 0.27 -8.64
N HIS A 71 2.75 -0.21 -8.37
CA HIS A 71 3.96 0.34 -8.97
C HIS A 71 3.95 0.17 -10.50
N GLU A 72 3.60 -1.01 -11.00
CA GLU A 72 3.53 -1.29 -12.43
C GLU A 72 2.47 -0.42 -13.12
N ALA A 73 1.26 -0.33 -12.55
CA ALA A 73 0.20 0.49 -13.11
C ALA A 73 0.61 1.98 -13.19
N LEU A 74 1.13 2.52 -12.09
CA LEU A 74 1.48 3.95 -11.98
C LEU A 74 2.71 4.35 -12.81
N ASN A 75 3.65 3.43 -13.04
CA ASN A 75 4.89 3.70 -13.78
C ASN A 75 4.91 3.12 -15.20
N SER A 76 3.85 2.43 -15.62
CA SER A 76 3.67 2.05 -17.02
C SER A 76 3.61 3.27 -17.94
N VAL A 77 3.93 3.09 -19.23
CA VAL A 77 3.83 4.18 -20.23
C VAL A 77 2.42 4.79 -20.26
N ALA A 78 1.39 3.95 -20.18
CA ALA A 78 -0.01 4.39 -20.12
C ALA A 78 -0.30 5.14 -18.81
N GLY A 79 0.15 4.62 -17.65
CA GLY A 79 -0.02 5.27 -16.35
C GLY A 79 0.62 6.65 -16.29
N LEU A 80 1.85 6.78 -16.79
CA LEU A 80 2.53 8.08 -16.89
C LEU A 80 1.80 9.04 -17.84
N GLY A 81 1.29 8.53 -18.96
CA GLY A 81 0.44 9.27 -19.89
C GLY A 81 -0.82 9.83 -19.22
N HIS A 82 -1.57 8.99 -18.52
CA HIS A 82 -2.76 9.39 -17.77
C HIS A 82 -2.45 10.44 -16.70
N ARG A 83 -1.36 10.27 -15.94
CA ARG A 83 -0.94 11.26 -14.94
C ARG A 83 -0.58 12.61 -15.58
N SER A 84 0.08 12.60 -16.74
CA SER A 84 0.37 13.84 -17.49
C SER A 84 -0.89 14.56 -17.99
N GLN A 85 -1.99 13.82 -18.15
CA GLN A 85 -3.31 14.35 -18.51
C GLN A 85 -4.12 14.81 -17.29
N GLY A 86 -3.56 14.69 -16.08
CA GLY A 86 -4.16 15.19 -14.84
C GLY A 86 -4.92 14.15 -14.02
N LEU A 87 -4.88 12.87 -14.40
CA LEU A 87 -5.51 11.81 -13.60
C LEU A 87 -4.75 11.59 -12.29
N THR A 88 -5.50 11.36 -11.23
CA THR A 88 -4.99 11.00 -9.91
C THR A 88 -4.43 9.57 -9.90
N GLU A 89 -3.60 9.24 -8.92
CA GLU A 89 -3.07 7.88 -8.76
C GLU A 89 -4.21 6.86 -8.59
N TYR A 90 -5.25 7.20 -7.84
CA TYR A 90 -6.41 6.33 -7.67
C TYR A 90 -7.14 6.04 -8.99
N GLU A 91 -7.37 7.07 -9.82
CA GLU A 91 -8.01 6.90 -11.14
C GLU A 91 -7.15 6.06 -12.07
N VAL A 92 -5.83 6.26 -12.06
CA VAL A 92 -4.89 5.45 -12.86
C VAL A 92 -4.93 3.99 -12.41
N LEU A 93 -4.88 3.72 -11.11
CA LEU A 93 -4.98 2.35 -10.57
C LEU A 93 -6.29 1.69 -10.97
N SER A 94 -7.41 2.42 -10.87
CA SER A 94 -8.72 1.92 -11.27
C SER A 94 -8.81 1.60 -12.77
N LEU A 95 -8.28 2.47 -13.64
CA LEU A 95 -8.22 2.24 -15.09
C LEU A 95 -7.38 1.02 -15.47
N HIS A 96 -6.34 0.73 -14.69
CA HIS A 96 -5.48 -0.43 -14.87
C HIS A 96 -6.01 -1.70 -14.18
N GLY A 97 -7.21 -1.65 -13.59
CA GLY A 97 -7.84 -2.80 -12.93
C GLY A 97 -7.17 -3.21 -11.61
N VAL A 98 -6.36 -2.33 -11.00
CA VAL A 98 -5.72 -2.59 -9.71
C VAL A 98 -6.74 -2.39 -8.60
N VAL A 99 -7.09 -3.49 -7.93
CA VAL A 99 -7.97 -3.46 -6.75
C VAL A 99 -7.16 -2.98 -5.55
N THR A 100 -7.54 -1.82 -4.98
CA THR A 100 -6.81 -1.17 -3.88
C THR A 100 -7.27 -1.59 -2.48
N GLU A 101 -8.36 -2.35 -2.41
CA GLU A 101 -8.96 -2.84 -1.17
C GLU A 101 -8.33 -4.16 -0.70
N LEU A 102 -8.45 -4.45 0.60
CA LEU A 102 -7.93 -5.66 1.23
C LEU A 102 -8.95 -6.80 1.23
#